data_AF-A0A563DB19-F1
#
_entry.id   AF-A0A563DB19-F1
#
_cell.length_a   1.000
_cell.length_b   1.000
_cell.length_c   1.000
_cell.angle_alpha   90.00
_cell.angle_beta   90.00
_cell.angle_gamma   90.00
#
_symmetry.space_group_name_H-M   'P 1'
#
loop_
_entity.id
_entity.type
_entity.pdbx_description
1 polymer ?
#
loop_
_entity_poly.entity_id
_entity_poly.type
_entity_poly.pdbx_seq_one_letter_code
_entity_poly.pdbx_strand_id
1 'polypeptide(L)'
;MKIHFSNQGMLRNFENFLESADLSKPSELHISTNSKWINVHPAILVMTAALARKAGRLNSTIDTPPKSGAYLDRMGLYSYLKTPSPFSITHKDESGRFIPISVISTPQEQSAFISDMIPLLHLPEEKSRVIKYVIGELVRNVIEHSLSSDGAIVAAQYYKKSNRISIGICDSGIGIWKSMQENWHPATDIDAIKLALTPGISGTTRQEGGTDDNAGAGLFFIKSIAKISRSYFLIYSGKGEYKLTKHDRRTKTPRLYADPTRDPHREINTAPDFQGTLVAIDISLDNNEAFDALLEMISLVYDNAIRERKRAKYREPRFI
;
A
#
# COMPACT_ATOMS: atom_id res chain seq x y z
N MET A 1 -9.67 -8.76 -18.42
CA MET A 1 -9.83 -8.59 -16.97
C MET A 1 -11.10 -7.82 -16.73
N LYS A 2 -11.80 -8.10 -15.63
CA LYS A 2 -13.02 -7.42 -15.24
C LYS A 2 -12.97 -7.10 -13.76
N ILE A 3 -13.40 -5.90 -13.39
CA ILE A 3 -13.56 -5.49 -11.99
C ILE A 3 -14.88 -4.74 -11.82
N HIS A 4 -15.38 -4.69 -10.58
CA HIS A 4 -16.62 -4.00 -10.25
C HIS A 4 -16.43 -2.97 -9.15
N PHE A 5 -16.81 -1.72 -9.41
CA PHE A 5 -16.90 -0.68 -8.39
C PHE A 5 -18.30 -0.68 -7.75
N SER A 6 -18.35 -1.19 -6.51
CA SER A 6 -19.57 -1.24 -5.71
C SER A 6 -19.74 -0.01 -4.80
N ASN A 7 -20.87 0.06 -4.09
CA ASN A 7 -21.08 1.03 -3.01
C ASN A 7 -20.29 0.68 -1.71
N GLN A 8 -19.58 -0.44 -1.69
CA GLN A 8 -18.88 -0.99 -0.55
C GLN A 8 -17.36 -1.09 -0.74
N GLY A 9 -16.77 -0.45 -1.76
CA GLY A 9 -15.33 -0.47 -2.02
C GLY A 9 -14.51 0.27 -0.96
N MET A 10 -14.45 -0.31 0.24
CA MET A 10 -13.66 0.10 1.39
C MET A 10 -12.70 -1.02 1.74
N LEU A 11 -11.58 -0.70 2.40
CA LEU A 11 -10.59 -1.70 2.81
C LEU A 11 -11.17 -2.80 3.72
N ARG A 12 -12.18 -2.48 4.53
CA ARG A 12 -12.92 -3.46 5.36
C ARG A 12 -13.52 -4.60 4.54
N ASN A 13 -14.03 -4.29 3.35
CA ASN A 13 -14.83 -5.19 2.50
C ASN A 13 -14.07 -5.52 1.19
N PHE A 14 -12.73 -5.49 1.23
CA PHE A 14 -11.89 -5.69 0.06
C PHE A 14 -12.06 -7.09 -0.58
N GLU A 15 -12.40 -8.09 0.22
CA GLU A 15 -12.74 -9.43 -0.23
C GLU A 15 -13.88 -9.43 -1.25
N ASN A 16 -14.92 -8.62 -1.03
CA ASN A 16 -16.06 -8.52 -1.96
C ASN A 16 -15.60 -7.93 -3.31
N PHE A 17 -14.59 -7.06 -3.30
CA PHE A 17 -14.00 -6.53 -4.52
C PHE A 17 -13.22 -7.63 -5.26
N LEU A 18 -12.39 -8.40 -4.56
CA LEU A 18 -11.63 -9.51 -5.16
C LEU A 18 -12.54 -10.63 -5.69
N GLU A 19 -13.59 -11.01 -4.95
CA GLU A 19 -14.57 -12.02 -5.38
C GLU A 19 -15.32 -11.63 -6.67
N SER A 20 -15.48 -10.33 -6.91
CA SER A 20 -16.08 -9.81 -8.14
C SER A 20 -15.09 -9.63 -9.30
N ALA A 21 -13.79 -9.81 -9.05
CA ALA A 21 -12.74 -9.56 -10.04
C ALA A 21 -12.38 -10.81 -10.83
N ASP A 22 -12.17 -10.63 -12.14
CA ASP A 22 -11.63 -11.65 -13.04
C ASP A 22 -10.35 -11.11 -13.68
N LEU A 23 -9.21 -11.73 -13.35
CA LEU A 23 -7.88 -11.32 -13.82
C LEU A 23 -7.34 -12.18 -14.98
N SER A 24 -8.14 -13.10 -15.53
CA SER A 24 -7.68 -14.12 -16.49
C SER A 24 -7.25 -13.59 -17.87
N LYS A 25 -7.79 -12.45 -18.32
CA LYS A 25 -7.54 -11.87 -19.66
C LYS A 25 -6.74 -10.56 -19.59
N PRO A 26 -5.41 -10.58 -19.40
CA PRO A 26 -4.62 -9.39 -19.09
C PRO A 26 -4.55 -8.33 -20.19
N SER A 27 -4.92 -8.65 -21.44
CA SER A 27 -4.86 -7.73 -22.59
C SER A 27 -6.03 -6.74 -22.66
N GLU A 28 -7.07 -6.91 -21.85
CA GLU A 28 -8.24 -6.04 -21.81
C GLU A 28 -8.66 -5.77 -20.37
N LEU A 29 -9.21 -4.59 -20.11
CA LEU A 29 -9.81 -4.26 -18.83
C LEU A 29 -11.19 -3.65 -19.04
N HIS A 30 -12.18 -4.21 -18.36
CA HIS A 30 -13.51 -3.63 -18.26
C HIS A 30 -13.87 -3.37 -16.81
N ILE A 31 -14.23 -2.12 -16.50
CA ILE A 31 -14.59 -1.68 -15.16
C ILE A 31 -16.10 -1.41 -15.15
N SER A 32 -16.84 -2.28 -14.48
CA SER A 32 -18.27 -2.08 -14.26
C SER A 32 -18.52 -1.25 -13.00
N THR A 33 -19.65 -0.55 -12.94
CA THR A 33 -19.95 0.33 -11.80
C THR A 33 -21.38 0.14 -11.30
N ASN A 34 -21.59 0.30 -9.99
CA ASN A 34 -22.94 0.34 -9.44
C ASN A 34 -23.67 1.60 -9.94
N SER A 35 -24.89 1.43 -10.46
CA SER A 35 -25.64 2.50 -11.13
C SER A 35 -26.09 3.66 -10.22
N LYS A 36 -26.19 3.44 -8.90
CA LYS A 36 -26.68 4.45 -7.95
C LYS A 36 -25.57 5.17 -7.24
N TRP A 37 -24.59 4.41 -6.73
CA TRP A 37 -23.51 4.96 -5.91
C TRP A 37 -22.32 4.02 -5.93
N ILE A 38 -21.13 4.60 -6.06
CA ILE A 38 -19.86 3.90 -5.89
C ILE A 38 -19.04 4.52 -4.75
N ASN A 39 -18.31 3.67 -4.06
CA ASN A 39 -17.27 4.06 -3.12
C ASN A 39 -16.01 3.29 -3.46
N VAL A 40 -14.88 3.98 -3.57
CA VAL A 40 -13.63 3.37 -4.08
C VAL A 40 -12.48 3.81 -3.19
N HIS A 41 -11.90 2.84 -2.48
CA HIS A 41 -10.71 3.04 -1.66
C HIS A 41 -9.47 3.30 -2.54
N PRO A 42 -8.47 4.10 -2.09
CA PRO A 42 -7.21 4.29 -2.82
C PRO A 42 -6.53 2.99 -3.27
N ALA A 43 -6.61 1.92 -2.46
CA ALA A 43 -6.13 0.58 -2.83
C ALA A 43 -6.77 0.02 -4.12
N ILE A 44 -8.10 0.17 -4.25
CA ILE A 44 -8.84 -0.27 -5.44
C ILE A 44 -8.44 0.59 -6.63
N LEU A 45 -8.22 1.90 -6.43
CA LEU A 45 -7.76 2.80 -7.49
C LEU A 45 -6.38 2.42 -8.04
N VAL A 46 -5.38 2.25 -7.16
CA VAL A 46 -4.02 1.93 -7.61
C VAL A 46 -3.94 0.54 -8.24
N MET A 47 -4.69 -0.44 -7.74
CA MET A 47 -4.80 -1.75 -8.37
C MET A 47 -5.46 -1.63 -9.75
N THR A 48 -6.55 -0.86 -9.87
CA THR A 48 -7.20 -0.63 -11.16
C THR A 48 -6.26 0.02 -12.16
N ALA A 49 -5.49 1.02 -11.75
CA ALA A 49 -4.49 1.67 -12.60
C ALA A 49 -3.39 0.70 -13.04
N ALA A 50 -2.92 -0.18 -12.14
CA ALA A 50 -1.96 -1.24 -12.49
C ALA A 50 -2.53 -2.18 -13.57
N LEU A 51 -3.78 -2.64 -13.40
CA LEU A 51 -4.45 -3.49 -14.39
C LEU A 51 -4.68 -2.76 -15.72
N ALA A 52 -5.04 -1.47 -15.69
CA ALA A 52 -5.26 -0.66 -16.90
C ALA A 52 -3.96 -0.43 -17.67
N ARG A 53 -2.84 -0.22 -16.97
CA ARG A 53 -1.51 -0.14 -17.60
C ARG A 53 -1.13 -1.47 -18.25
N LYS A 54 -1.36 -2.59 -17.58
CA LYS A 54 -1.10 -3.93 -18.11
C LYS A 54 -1.92 -4.24 -19.37
N ALA A 55 -3.21 -3.89 -19.38
CA ALA A 55 -4.07 -4.05 -20.55
C ALA A 55 -3.77 -3.04 -21.67
N GLY A 56 -3.24 -1.87 -21.30
CA GLY A 56 -3.07 -0.71 -22.17
C GLY A 56 -4.31 0.18 -22.17
N ARG A 57 -4.10 1.50 -22.29
CA ARG A 57 -5.15 2.53 -22.24
C ARG A 57 -6.28 2.25 -23.24
N LEU A 58 -5.94 1.91 -24.49
CA LEU A 58 -6.92 1.67 -25.57
C LEU A 58 -7.77 0.40 -25.36
N ASN A 59 -7.37 -0.50 -24.47
CA ASN A 59 -8.10 -1.73 -24.13
C ASN A 59 -8.77 -1.65 -22.77
N SER A 60 -8.76 -0.48 -22.13
CA SER A 60 -9.28 -0.28 -20.78
C SER A 60 -10.52 0.61 -20.82
N THR A 61 -11.67 0.09 -20.41
CA THR A 61 -12.97 0.79 -20.47
C THR A 61 -13.66 0.79 -19.12
N ILE A 62 -14.53 1.78 -18.90
CA ILE A 62 -15.39 1.89 -17.71
C ILE A 62 -16.82 2.22 -18.13
N ASP A 63 -17.81 1.62 -17.47
CA ASP A 63 -19.22 1.98 -17.58
C ASP A 63 -19.46 3.42 -17.11
N THR A 64 -20.53 4.08 -17.56
CA THR A 64 -20.88 5.42 -17.05
C THR A 64 -21.19 5.35 -15.55
N PRO A 65 -20.35 5.95 -14.68
CA PRO A 65 -20.56 5.87 -13.25
C PRO A 65 -21.62 6.88 -12.78
N PRO A 66 -22.20 6.66 -11.58
CA PRO A 66 -23.08 7.65 -10.93
C PRO A 66 -22.31 8.92 -10.57
N LYS A 67 -23.01 9.96 -10.09
CA LYS A 67 -22.39 11.24 -9.67
C LYS A 67 -21.24 11.08 -8.67
N SER A 68 -21.26 10.07 -7.81
CA SER A 68 -20.15 9.77 -6.89
C SER A 68 -18.85 9.38 -7.62
N GLY A 69 -18.95 8.95 -8.88
CA GLY A 69 -17.82 8.64 -9.75
C GLY A 69 -16.97 9.84 -10.17
N ALA A 70 -17.41 11.08 -9.89
CA ALA A 70 -16.56 12.26 -10.03
C ALA A 70 -15.26 12.15 -9.19
N TYR A 71 -15.28 11.32 -8.14
CA TYR A 71 -14.09 10.96 -7.38
C TYR A 71 -13.02 10.25 -8.24
N LEU A 72 -13.41 9.34 -9.13
CA LEU A 72 -12.47 8.62 -10.00
C LEU A 72 -11.67 9.57 -10.89
N ASP A 73 -12.34 10.61 -11.37
CA ASP A 73 -11.76 11.65 -12.21
C ASP A 73 -10.78 12.54 -11.45
N ARG A 74 -11.17 12.99 -10.25
CA ARG A 74 -10.29 13.74 -9.35
C ARG A 74 -9.03 12.95 -8.95
N MET A 75 -9.16 11.64 -8.82
CA MET A 75 -8.02 10.77 -8.51
C MET A 75 -7.22 10.37 -9.76
N GLY A 76 -7.56 10.88 -10.94
CA GLY A 76 -6.79 10.70 -12.16
C GLY A 76 -7.01 9.37 -12.88
N LEU A 77 -8.02 8.56 -12.52
CA LEU A 77 -8.19 7.22 -13.09
C LEU A 77 -8.42 7.24 -14.61
N TYR A 78 -9.17 8.22 -15.13
CA TYR A 78 -9.46 8.32 -16.58
C TYR A 78 -8.23 8.58 -17.45
N SER A 79 -7.10 9.00 -16.87
CA SER A 79 -5.81 9.09 -17.60
C SER A 79 -5.29 7.71 -18.03
N TYR A 80 -5.76 6.63 -17.40
CA TYR A 80 -5.39 5.25 -17.73
C TYR A 80 -6.40 4.54 -18.64
N LEU A 81 -7.54 5.15 -18.97
CA LEU A 81 -8.66 4.50 -19.67
C LEU A 81 -8.90 5.08 -21.07
N LYS A 82 -9.44 4.26 -21.98
CA LYS A 82 -9.95 4.70 -23.29
C LYS A 82 -11.16 5.61 -23.14
N THR A 83 -12.08 5.26 -22.24
CA THR A 83 -13.30 6.02 -21.99
C THR A 83 -12.93 7.38 -21.39
N PRO A 84 -13.36 8.52 -21.96
CA PRO A 84 -13.13 9.83 -21.36
C PRO A 84 -14.01 10.03 -20.11
N SER A 85 -13.59 10.93 -19.23
CA SER A 85 -14.42 11.30 -18.08
C SER A 85 -15.73 11.96 -18.53
N PRO A 86 -16.88 11.55 -17.99
CA PRO A 86 -18.15 12.23 -18.21
C PRO A 86 -18.36 13.44 -17.27
N PHE A 87 -17.39 13.75 -16.41
CA PHE A 87 -17.51 14.81 -15.40
C PHE A 87 -16.77 16.08 -15.80
N SER A 88 -17.38 17.24 -15.54
CA SER A 88 -16.69 18.53 -15.64
C SER A 88 -16.04 18.85 -14.29
N ILE A 89 -14.72 18.69 -14.18
CA ILE A 89 -14.00 19.00 -12.95
C ILE A 89 -13.86 20.52 -12.81
N THR A 90 -14.42 21.08 -11.74
CA THR A 90 -13.91 22.32 -11.16
C THR A 90 -12.74 21.93 -10.26
N HIS A 91 -11.50 22.25 -10.67
CA HIS A 91 -10.31 22.04 -9.84
C HIS A 91 -10.49 22.83 -8.54
N LYS A 92 -10.89 22.12 -7.49
CA LYS A 92 -10.82 22.64 -6.12
C LYS A 92 -9.44 22.29 -5.60
N ASP A 93 -8.86 23.18 -4.81
CA ASP A 93 -7.57 23.00 -4.16
C ASP A 93 -7.44 21.59 -3.55
N GLU A 94 -6.46 20.85 -4.07
CA GLU A 94 -6.12 19.47 -3.75
C GLU A 94 -5.29 19.41 -2.46
N SER A 95 -4.66 20.54 -2.09
CA SER A 95 -3.69 20.64 -1.00
C SER A 95 -4.26 20.11 0.32
N GLY A 96 -3.57 19.09 0.86
CA GLY A 96 -3.88 18.49 2.16
C GLY A 96 -5.09 17.55 2.19
N ARG A 97 -5.71 17.19 1.05
CA ARG A 97 -6.93 16.33 1.04
C ARG A 97 -6.72 14.97 0.42
N PHE A 98 -5.99 14.90 -0.67
CA PHE A 98 -5.72 13.65 -1.37
C PHE A 98 -4.48 13.80 -2.24
N ILE A 99 -3.91 12.67 -2.62
CA ILE A 99 -2.90 12.54 -3.66
C ILE A 99 -3.53 11.65 -4.72
N PRO A 100 -3.72 12.13 -5.96
CA PRO A 100 -4.28 11.33 -7.05
C PRO A 100 -3.36 10.14 -7.37
N ILE A 101 -3.77 9.28 -8.30
CA ILE A 101 -2.93 8.17 -8.75
C ILE A 101 -1.64 8.74 -9.36
N SER A 102 -0.53 8.49 -8.69
CA SER A 102 0.81 8.90 -9.08
C SER A 102 1.69 7.67 -9.32
N VAL A 103 2.62 7.78 -10.27
CA VAL A 103 3.61 6.75 -10.56
C VAL A 103 4.97 7.24 -10.05
N ILE A 104 5.66 6.40 -9.31
CA ILE A 104 6.97 6.67 -8.73
C ILE A 104 7.96 5.65 -9.26
N SER A 105 8.89 6.11 -10.09
CA SER A 105 9.95 5.28 -10.66
C SER A 105 11.34 5.76 -10.24
N THR A 106 11.46 6.96 -9.67
CA THR A 106 12.73 7.57 -9.29
C THR A 106 12.76 8.03 -7.82
N PRO A 107 13.95 8.15 -7.20
CA PRO A 107 14.10 8.72 -5.87
C PRO A 107 13.57 10.17 -5.72
N GLN A 108 13.62 10.95 -6.81
CA GLN A 108 13.12 12.33 -6.84
C GLN A 108 11.58 12.35 -6.77
N GLU A 109 10.91 11.53 -7.56
CA GLU A 109 9.45 11.36 -7.50
C GLU A 109 9.01 10.80 -6.14
N GLN A 110 9.77 9.87 -5.57
CA GLN A 110 9.53 9.36 -4.22
C GLN A 110 9.60 10.50 -3.20
N SER A 111 10.61 11.35 -3.28
CA SER A 111 10.75 12.51 -2.38
C SER A 111 9.60 13.51 -2.53
N ALA A 112 9.13 13.75 -3.76
CA ALA A 112 7.99 14.61 -4.04
C ALA A 112 6.69 14.05 -3.45
N PHE A 113 6.36 12.78 -3.73
CA PHE A 113 5.19 12.11 -3.16
C PHE A 113 5.17 12.18 -1.63
N ILE A 114 6.32 11.94 -1.02
CA ILE A 114 6.47 11.98 0.42
C ILE A 114 6.29 13.40 0.97
N SER A 115 6.71 14.44 0.24
CA SER A 115 6.45 15.83 0.59
C SER A 115 4.95 16.16 0.54
N ASP A 116 4.26 15.71 -0.51
CA ASP A 116 2.82 15.91 -0.70
C ASP A 116 1.99 15.18 0.35
N MET A 117 2.52 14.08 0.91
CA MET A 117 1.87 13.32 1.96
C MET A 117 1.87 14.00 3.32
N ILE A 118 2.87 14.84 3.63
CA ILE A 118 3.01 15.46 4.95
C ILE A 118 1.77 16.31 5.32
N PRO A 119 1.26 17.19 4.45
CA PRO A 119 0.03 17.94 4.73
C PRO A 119 -1.20 17.07 5.02
N LEU A 120 -1.30 15.87 4.42
CA LEU A 120 -2.43 14.95 4.65
C LEU A 120 -2.41 14.36 6.07
N LEU A 121 -1.22 14.19 6.65
CA LEU A 121 -1.03 13.60 7.97
C LEU A 121 -1.68 14.42 9.08
N HIS A 122 -1.78 15.75 8.95
CA HIS A 122 -2.27 16.64 10.01
C HIS A 122 -1.63 16.37 11.40
N LEU A 123 -0.40 15.86 11.41
CA LEU A 123 0.37 15.52 12.60
C LEU A 123 1.54 16.50 12.79
N PRO A 124 2.04 16.67 14.03
CA PRO A 124 3.30 17.36 14.27
C PRO A 124 4.45 16.80 13.40
N GLU A 125 5.42 17.64 13.08
CA GLU A 125 6.52 17.30 12.16
C GLU A 125 7.26 16.02 12.55
N GLU A 126 7.55 15.84 13.84
CA GLU A 126 8.25 14.67 14.38
C GLU A 126 7.49 13.36 14.10
N LYS A 127 6.18 13.35 14.34
CA LYS A 127 5.32 12.17 14.08
C LYS A 127 5.14 11.93 12.58
N SER A 128 5.00 13.00 11.81
CA SER A 128 4.91 12.95 10.36
C SER A 128 6.16 12.33 9.73
N ARG A 129 7.35 12.59 10.29
CA ARG A 129 8.63 12.03 9.83
C ARG A 129 8.65 10.51 9.87
N VAL A 130 8.11 9.89 10.93
CA VAL A 130 8.08 8.43 11.09
C VAL A 130 7.19 7.77 10.05
N ILE A 131 5.97 8.27 9.86
CA ILE A 131 5.04 7.74 8.86
C ILE A 131 5.61 7.93 7.45
N LYS A 132 6.21 9.09 7.17
CA LYS A 132 6.95 9.36 5.93
C LYS A 132 8.01 8.31 5.67
N TYR A 133 8.81 7.96 6.68
CA TYR A 133 9.87 6.98 6.52
C TYR A 133 9.28 5.60 6.18
N VAL A 134 8.31 5.12 6.96
CA VAL A 134 7.71 3.79 6.76
C VAL A 134 7.11 3.68 5.36
N ILE A 135 6.38 4.69 4.89
CA ILE A 135 5.79 4.71 3.55
C ILE A 135 6.86 4.81 2.47
N GLY A 136 7.91 5.62 2.72
CA GLY A 136 9.09 5.69 1.85
C GLY A 136 9.71 4.31 1.63
N GLU A 137 9.88 3.52 2.68
CA GLU A 137 10.40 2.15 2.55
C GLU A 137 9.48 1.22 1.77
N LEU A 138 8.15 1.37 1.87
CA LEU A 138 7.23 0.59 1.05
C LEU A 138 7.36 0.92 -0.44
N VAL A 139 7.48 2.21 -0.78
CA VAL A 139 7.71 2.65 -2.17
C VAL A 139 9.09 2.19 -2.66
N ARG A 140 10.11 2.26 -1.81
CA ARG A 140 11.46 1.77 -2.09
C ARG A 140 11.45 0.27 -2.39
N ASN A 141 10.73 -0.53 -1.59
CA ASN A 141 10.60 -1.97 -1.80
C ASN A 141 10.07 -2.29 -3.20
N VAL A 142 9.14 -1.48 -3.72
CA VAL A 142 8.68 -1.65 -5.11
C VAL A 142 9.83 -1.39 -6.08
N ILE A 143 10.51 -0.26 -5.96
CA ILE A 143 11.59 0.13 -6.89
C ILE A 143 12.74 -0.90 -6.88
N GLU A 144 13.10 -1.42 -5.70
CA GLU A 144 14.25 -2.31 -5.51
C GLU A 144 13.92 -3.79 -5.77
N HIS A 145 12.69 -4.25 -5.47
CA HIS A 145 12.38 -5.69 -5.45
C HIS A 145 11.25 -6.13 -6.36
N SER A 146 10.39 -5.23 -6.86
CA SER A 146 9.27 -5.66 -7.71
C SER A 146 9.72 -6.13 -9.10
N LEU A 147 10.91 -5.70 -9.56
CA LEU A 147 11.37 -5.80 -10.95
C LEU A 147 10.36 -5.23 -11.96
N SER A 148 9.47 -4.34 -11.50
CA SER A 148 8.48 -3.68 -12.34
C SER A 148 9.14 -2.57 -13.15
N SER A 149 8.95 -2.60 -14.48
CA SER A 149 9.30 -1.45 -15.34
C SER A 149 8.35 -0.26 -15.15
N ASP A 150 7.23 -0.47 -14.46
CA ASP A 150 6.15 0.51 -14.34
C ASP A 150 6.27 1.41 -13.10
N GLY A 151 7.21 1.15 -12.20
CA GLY A 151 7.35 1.84 -10.92
C GLY A 151 6.24 1.50 -9.92
N ALA A 152 6.22 2.23 -8.79
CA ALA A 152 5.18 2.15 -7.78
C ALA A 152 4.00 3.05 -8.13
N ILE A 153 2.79 2.51 -8.11
CA ILE A 153 1.54 3.25 -8.31
C ILE A 153 0.95 3.54 -6.94
N VAL A 154 0.83 4.81 -6.59
CA VAL A 154 0.40 5.26 -5.26
C VAL A 154 -0.80 6.18 -5.33
N ALA A 155 -1.64 6.14 -4.32
CA ALA A 155 -2.71 7.13 -4.11
C ALA A 155 -3.01 7.23 -2.61
N ALA A 156 -3.40 8.42 -2.16
CA ALA A 156 -3.72 8.67 -0.77
C ALA A 156 -4.93 9.59 -0.62
N GLN A 157 -5.70 9.44 0.46
CA GLN A 157 -6.82 10.31 0.74
C GLN A 157 -7.02 10.50 2.24
N TYR A 158 -7.17 11.75 2.66
CA TYR A 158 -7.57 12.12 4.00
C TYR A 158 -9.09 12.29 4.11
N TYR A 159 -9.69 11.62 5.08
CA TYR A 159 -11.11 11.65 5.42
C TYR A 159 -11.33 12.47 6.70
N LYS A 160 -11.60 13.76 6.54
CA LYS A 160 -11.80 14.71 7.66
C LYS A 160 -12.83 14.24 8.70
N LYS A 161 -13.95 13.64 8.28
CA LYS A 161 -15.04 13.22 9.19
C LYS A 161 -14.62 12.12 10.17
N SER A 162 -13.73 11.22 9.73
CA SER A 162 -13.27 10.09 10.52
C SER A 162 -11.81 10.25 10.97
N ASN A 163 -11.23 11.43 10.74
CA ASN A 163 -9.83 11.75 11.01
C ASN A 163 -8.87 10.61 10.58
N ARG A 164 -9.03 10.13 9.34
CA ARG A 164 -8.37 8.91 8.85
C ARG A 164 -7.73 9.16 7.50
N ILE A 165 -6.55 8.60 7.28
CA ILE A 165 -5.91 8.55 5.97
C ILE A 165 -6.00 7.13 5.42
N SER A 166 -6.33 7.03 4.14
CA SER A 166 -6.30 5.78 3.40
C SER A 166 -5.23 5.87 2.32
N ILE A 167 -4.41 4.83 2.20
CA ILE A 167 -3.28 4.79 1.27
C ILE A 167 -3.33 3.46 0.51
N GLY A 168 -3.04 3.51 -0.79
CA GLY A 168 -2.79 2.34 -1.62
C GLY A 168 -1.43 2.50 -2.31
N ILE A 169 -0.65 1.42 -2.31
CA ILE A 169 0.62 1.29 -3.02
C ILE A 169 0.54 -0.02 -3.80
N CYS A 170 0.75 0.04 -5.11
CA CYS A 170 0.60 -1.11 -6.00
C CYS A 170 1.75 -1.17 -6.99
N ASP A 171 2.17 -2.37 -7.37
CA ASP A 171 3.06 -2.63 -8.48
C ASP A 171 2.52 -3.73 -9.39
N SER A 172 3.07 -3.82 -10.60
CA SER A 172 2.81 -4.85 -11.62
C SER A 172 3.99 -5.82 -11.77
N GLY A 173 4.78 -5.98 -10.71
CA GLY A 173 6.03 -6.73 -10.70
C GLY A 173 5.86 -8.25 -10.56
N ILE A 174 6.92 -8.90 -10.11
CA ILE A 174 7.00 -10.37 -10.01
C ILE A 174 6.14 -10.99 -8.89
N GLY A 175 5.68 -10.17 -7.93
CA GLY A 175 4.95 -10.61 -6.73
C GLY A 175 5.86 -11.14 -5.61
N ILE A 176 5.30 -11.25 -4.41
CA ILE A 176 6.04 -11.60 -3.18
C ILE A 176 6.51 -13.05 -3.20
N TRP A 177 5.65 -13.99 -3.61
CA TRP A 177 6.01 -15.41 -3.64
C TRP A 177 7.27 -15.65 -4.49
N LYS A 178 7.28 -15.09 -5.70
CA LYS A 178 8.42 -15.21 -6.61
C LYS A 178 9.67 -14.50 -6.09
N SER A 179 9.54 -13.33 -5.44
CA SER A 179 10.70 -12.61 -4.87
C SER A 179 11.30 -13.32 -3.65
N MET A 180 10.51 -14.13 -2.95
CA MET A 180 10.97 -14.90 -1.78
C MET A 180 11.45 -16.31 -2.09
N GLN A 181 11.16 -16.80 -3.30
CA GLN A 181 11.42 -18.19 -3.66
C GLN A 181 12.91 -18.57 -3.60
N GLU A 182 13.81 -17.63 -3.86
CA GLU A 182 15.26 -17.88 -3.88
C GLU A 182 15.86 -18.17 -2.50
N ASN A 183 15.32 -17.55 -1.45
CA ASN A 183 15.91 -17.59 -0.11
C ASN A 183 15.04 -18.30 0.93
N TRP A 184 13.71 -18.21 0.82
CA TRP A 184 12.78 -18.69 1.86
C TRP A 184 11.88 -19.84 1.42
N HIS A 185 11.74 -20.07 0.11
CA HIS A 185 10.98 -21.20 -0.47
C HIS A 185 9.55 -21.38 0.11
N PRO A 186 8.72 -20.33 0.19
CA PRO A 186 7.36 -20.45 0.70
C PRO A 186 6.50 -21.41 -0.13
N ALA A 187 5.66 -22.21 0.55
CA ALA A 187 4.80 -23.17 -0.12
C ALA A 187 3.66 -22.51 -0.93
N THR A 188 3.16 -21.37 -0.47
CA THR A 188 2.02 -20.66 -1.06
C THR A 188 2.23 -19.14 -1.06
N ASP A 189 1.41 -18.42 -1.84
CA ASP A 189 1.44 -16.95 -1.85
C ASP A 189 1.15 -16.36 -0.47
N ILE A 190 0.20 -16.93 0.27
CA ILE A 190 -0.11 -16.45 1.63
C ILE A 190 1.03 -16.73 2.61
N ASP A 191 1.75 -17.84 2.47
CA ASP A 191 2.92 -18.11 3.31
C ASP A 191 4.06 -17.12 3.01
N ALA A 192 4.28 -16.78 1.73
CA ALA A 192 5.23 -15.74 1.34
C ALA A 192 4.85 -14.38 1.94
N ILE A 193 3.57 -14.01 1.88
CA ILE A 193 3.06 -12.78 2.49
C ILE A 193 3.30 -12.76 4.01
N LYS A 194 3.02 -13.85 4.72
CA LYS A 194 3.26 -13.94 6.16
C LYS A 194 4.74 -13.81 6.49
N LEU A 195 5.62 -14.44 5.72
CA LEU A 195 7.08 -14.26 5.85
C LEU A 195 7.47 -12.80 5.64
N ALA A 196 6.93 -12.12 4.62
CA ALA A 196 7.19 -10.70 4.34
C ALA A 196 6.74 -9.74 5.44
N LEU A 197 5.78 -10.14 6.27
CA LEU A 197 5.29 -9.37 7.41
C LEU A 197 6.10 -9.60 8.69
N THR A 198 6.98 -10.60 8.70
CA THR A 198 7.86 -10.90 9.84
C THR A 198 9.07 -9.96 9.80
N PRO A 199 9.38 -9.24 10.89
CA PRO A 199 10.47 -8.28 10.90
C PRO A 199 11.82 -8.96 10.66
N GLY A 200 12.66 -8.32 9.83
CA GLY A 200 13.99 -8.82 9.47
C GLY A 200 13.99 -9.85 8.32
N ILE A 201 12.83 -10.18 7.77
CA ILE A 201 12.71 -11.03 6.58
C ILE A 201 12.64 -10.17 5.32
N SER A 202 13.56 -10.37 4.39
CA SER A 202 13.52 -9.79 3.04
C SER A 202 13.83 -10.86 1.99
N GLY A 203 13.50 -10.58 0.72
CA GLY A 203 13.86 -11.48 -0.39
C GLY A 203 15.36 -11.60 -0.63
N THR A 204 16.20 -10.75 -0.02
CA THR A 204 17.64 -10.63 -0.32
C THR A 204 18.58 -11.11 0.79
N THR A 205 18.09 -11.45 1.98
CA THR A 205 18.94 -11.91 3.11
C THR A 205 18.43 -13.23 3.72
N ARG A 206 19.37 -14.10 4.13
CA ARG A 206 19.11 -15.43 4.70
C ARG A 206 19.18 -15.50 6.24
N GLN A 207 19.32 -14.38 6.94
CA GLN A 207 19.44 -14.38 8.40
C GLN A 207 18.17 -13.82 9.05
N GLU A 208 17.54 -14.64 9.90
CA GLU A 208 16.61 -14.14 10.91
C GLU A 208 17.40 -13.32 11.93
N GLY A 209 17.17 -12.01 11.94
CA GLY A 209 18.00 -11.05 12.68
C GLY A 209 19.14 -10.53 11.82
N GLY A 210 18.91 -9.39 11.19
CA GLY A 210 19.77 -8.83 10.15
C GLY A 210 21.17 -8.41 10.62
N THR A 211 22.12 -8.64 9.72
CA THR A 211 23.32 -7.82 9.48
C THR A 211 23.57 -7.93 7.97
N ASP A 212 23.65 -6.90 7.14
CA ASP A 212 23.75 -5.44 7.28
C ASP A 212 22.47 -4.75 6.74
N ASP A 213 22.09 -3.63 7.33
CA ASP A 213 20.84 -2.88 7.11
C ASP A 213 19.57 -3.56 7.64
N ASN A 214 18.73 -2.80 8.35
CA ASN A 214 17.40 -3.19 8.84
C ASN A 214 16.38 -3.42 7.69
N ALA A 215 16.77 -4.17 6.66
CA ALA A 215 15.96 -4.60 5.53
C ALA A 215 14.79 -5.48 6.00
N GLY A 216 13.63 -5.33 5.36
CA GLY A 216 12.45 -6.17 5.67
C GLY A 216 11.58 -5.69 6.85
N ALA A 217 11.83 -4.53 7.44
CA ALA A 217 11.01 -4.03 8.56
C ALA A 217 9.81 -3.15 8.16
N GLY A 218 9.80 -2.59 6.94
CA GLY A 218 8.78 -1.62 6.50
C GLY A 218 7.34 -2.17 6.56
N LEU A 219 7.13 -3.40 6.09
CA LEU A 219 5.84 -4.09 6.12
C LEU A 219 5.39 -4.41 7.56
N PHE A 220 6.32 -4.80 8.43
CA PHE A 220 6.04 -5.00 9.85
C PHE A 220 5.61 -3.69 10.54
N PHE A 221 6.32 -2.58 10.28
CA PHE A 221 6.01 -1.29 10.91
C PHE A 221 4.69 -0.72 10.44
N ILE A 222 4.38 -0.78 9.14
CA ILE A 222 3.10 -0.27 8.63
C ILE A 222 1.92 -1.11 9.17
N LYS A 223 2.07 -2.44 9.27
CA LYS A 223 1.09 -3.33 9.93
C LYS A 223 0.91 -2.94 11.40
N SER A 224 2.01 -2.66 12.10
CA SER A 224 1.99 -2.26 13.51
C SER A 224 1.27 -0.92 13.72
N ILE A 225 1.51 0.06 12.85
CA ILE A 225 0.78 1.35 12.82
C ILE A 225 -0.72 1.12 12.64
N ALA A 226 -1.13 0.27 11.69
CA ALA A 226 -2.54 -0.06 11.51
C ALA A 226 -3.13 -0.75 12.74
N LYS A 227 -2.39 -1.68 13.36
CA LYS A 227 -2.83 -2.42 14.55
C LYS A 227 -3.07 -1.48 15.73
N ILE A 228 -2.09 -0.61 16.06
CA ILE A 228 -2.20 0.32 17.19
C ILE A 228 -3.30 1.36 16.95
N SER A 229 -3.43 1.87 15.73
CA SER A 229 -4.50 2.80 15.34
C SER A 229 -5.87 2.13 15.14
N ARG A 230 -6.00 0.83 15.47
CA ARG A 230 -7.23 0.02 15.32
C ARG A 230 -7.86 0.18 13.92
N SER A 231 -7.02 0.14 12.91
CA SER A 231 -7.34 0.35 11.49
C SER A 231 -7.06 -0.91 10.67
N TYR A 232 -7.48 -0.90 9.40
CA TYR A 232 -7.27 -2.03 8.49
C TYR A 232 -5.92 -1.89 7.79
N PHE A 233 -5.25 -3.02 7.59
CA PHE A 233 -4.09 -3.17 6.73
C PHE A 233 -4.33 -4.37 5.83
N LEU A 234 -3.91 -4.30 4.58
CA LEU A 234 -4.05 -5.38 3.61
C LEU A 234 -2.80 -5.48 2.75
N ILE A 235 -2.44 -6.70 2.43
CA ILE A 235 -1.45 -7.02 1.41
C ILE A 235 -1.99 -8.14 0.52
N TYR A 236 -1.83 -7.99 -0.78
CA TYR A 236 -2.35 -8.91 -1.79
C TYR A 236 -1.33 -9.09 -2.92
N SER A 237 -0.96 -10.35 -3.19
CA SER A 237 0.02 -10.73 -4.21
C SER A 237 -0.21 -12.18 -4.62
N GLY A 238 -0.13 -12.48 -5.93
CA GLY A 238 -0.50 -13.80 -6.46
C GLY A 238 -1.95 -14.11 -6.09
N LYS A 239 -2.19 -15.28 -5.48
CA LYS A 239 -3.52 -15.67 -4.96
C LYS A 239 -3.70 -15.41 -3.46
N GLY A 240 -2.66 -14.87 -2.80
CA GLY A 240 -2.61 -14.65 -1.37
C GLY A 240 -3.11 -13.26 -1.00
N GLU A 241 -4.04 -13.17 -0.04
CA GLU A 241 -4.44 -11.91 0.60
C GLU A 241 -4.33 -12.09 2.12
N TYR A 242 -3.60 -11.18 2.77
CA TYR A 242 -3.62 -11.02 4.22
C TYR A 242 -4.27 -9.69 4.56
N LYS A 243 -5.33 -9.72 5.38
CA LYS A 243 -6.04 -8.53 5.86
C LYS A 243 -6.07 -8.49 7.39
N LEU A 244 -5.34 -7.54 7.97
CA LEU A 244 -5.41 -7.24 9.40
C LEU A 244 -6.81 -6.73 9.75
N THR A 245 -7.44 -7.35 10.75
CA THR A 245 -8.76 -6.95 11.25
C THR A 245 -8.63 -6.19 12.57
N LYS A 246 -9.70 -5.49 12.95
CA LYS A 246 -9.68 -4.67 14.17
C LYS A 246 -9.75 -5.56 15.40
N HIS A 247 -8.83 -5.33 16.33
CA HIS A 247 -8.89 -5.91 17.67
C HIS A 247 -10.09 -5.33 18.47
N ASP A 248 -10.45 -6.00 19.58
CA ASP A 248 -11.53 -5.55 20.46
C ASP A 248 -11.27 -4.13 20.97
N ARG A 249 -12.25 -3.24 20.84
CA ARG A 249 -12.17 -1.84 21.30
C ARG A 249 -11.83 -1.71 22.79
N ARG A 250 -12.09 -2.74 23.60
CA ARG A 250 -11.76 -2.78 25.03
C ARG A 250 -10.27 -2.96 25.31
N THR A 251 -9.49 -3.38 24.31
CA THR A 251 -8.04 -3.55 24.43
C THR A 251 -7.37 -2.18 24.41
N LYS A 252 -6.90 -1.70 25.56
CA LYS A 252 -6.21 -0.39 25.66
C LYS A 252 -4.79 -0.42 25.11
N THR A 253 -4.09 -1.53 25.30
CA THR A 253 -2.67 -1.71 24.95
C THR A 253 -2.47 -2.96 24.08
N PRO A 254 -2.79 -2.87 22.78
CA PRO A 254 -2.59 -4.00 21.87
C PRO A 254 -1.09 -4.34 21.76
N ARG A 255 -0.71 -5.57 22.12
CA ARG A 255 0.67 -6.07 21.98
C ARG A 255 1.05 -6.20 20.51
N LEU A 256 2.29 -5.88 20.14
CA LEU A 256 2.81 -6.16 18.80
C LEU A 256 3.46 -7.55 18.76
N TYR A 257 3.23 -8.28 17.66
CA TYR A 257 3.80 -9.59 17.44
C TYR A 257 4.63 -9.59 16.16
N ALA A 258 5.85 -10.14 16.24
CA ALA A 258 6.69 -10.38 15.07
C ALA A 258 5.99 -11.33 14.10
N ASP A 259 5.48 -12.45 14.62
CA ASP A 259 4.64 -13.39 13.90
C ASP A 259 3.26 -12.77 13.57
N PRO A 260 2.93 -12.54 12.28
CA PRO A 260 1.66 -11.94 11.87
C PRO A 260 0.44 -12.82 12.18
N THR A 261 0.61 -14.14 12.32
CA THR A 261 -0.52 -15.06 12.56
C THR A 261 -1.17 -14.86 13.93
N ARG A 262 -0.46 -14.19 14.85
CA ARG A 262 -0.94 -13.84 16.19
C ARG A 262 -1.79 -12.57 16.23
N ASP A 263 -1.78 -11.79 15.16
CA ASP A 263 -2.66 -10.63 15.02
C ASP A 263 -4.06 -11.07 14.58
N PRO A 264 -5.14 -10.38 14.98
CA PRO A 264 -6.45 -10.63 14.39
C PRO A 264 -6.41 -10.35 12.88
N HIS A 265 -6.60 -11.37 12.05
CA HIS A 265 -6.52 -11.25 10.60
C HIS A 265 -7.48 -12.18 9.89
N ARG A 266 -7.71 -11.90 8.60
CA ARG A 266 -8.29 -12.82 7.62
C ARG A 266 -7.19 -13.12 6.61
N GLU A 267 -7.10 -14.37 6.19
CA GLU A 267 -6.23 -14.78 5.10
C GLU A 267 -6.99 -15.64 4.08
N ILE A 268 -6.59 -15.52 2.81
CA ILE A 268 -7.02 -16.40 1.72
C ILE A 268 -5.85 -16.69 0.79
N ASN A 269 -5.87 -17.85 0.12
CA ASN A 269 -4.91 -18.24 -0.92
C ASN A 269 -5.60 -18.67 -2.22
N THR A 270 -6.82 -18.18 -2.43
CA THR A 270 -7.69 -18.52 -3.57
C THR A 270 -8.25 -17.27 -4.23
N ALA A 271 -7.64 -16.10 -3.97
CA ALA A 271 -7.99 -14.88 -4.67
C ALA A 271 -7.68 -15.01 -6.18
N PRO A 272 -8.25 -14.15 -7.04
CA PRO A 272 -7.78 -14.04 -8.43
C PRO A 272 -6.26 -13.91 -8.48
N ASP A 273 -5.62 -14.44 -9.52
CA ASP A 273 -4.16 -14.42 -9.58
C ASP A 273 -3.66 -13.02 -10.00
N PHE A 274 -3.09 -12.26 -9.06
CA PHE A 274 -2.56 -10.93 -9.30
C PHE A 274 -1.03 -10.94 -9.41
N GLN A 275 -0.54 -10.67 -10.62
CA GLN A 275 0.88 -10.48 -10.89
C GLN A 275 1.33 -9.07 -10.48
N GLY A 276 1.78 -8.96 -9.23
CA GLY A 276 2.25 -7.73 -8.60
C GLY A 276 2.04 -7.79 -7.09
N THR A 277 2.24 -6.66 -6.41
CA THR A 277 1.92 -6.53 -4.99
C THR A 277 1.05 -5.29 -4.76
N LEU A 278 -0.04 -5.46 -4.02
CA LEU A 278 -0.85 -4.37 -3.49
C LEU A 278 -0.65 -4.32 -1.97
N VAL A 279 -0.26 -3.16 -1.45
CA VAL A 279 -0.26 -2.84 -0.02
C VAL A 279 -1.24 -1.70 0.23
N ALA A 280 -2.11 -1.87 1.22
CA ALA A 280 -3.12 -0.89 1.56
C ALA A 280 -3.25 -0.71 3.06
N ILE A 281 -3.43 0.54 3.49
CA ILE A 281 -3.58 0.87 4.90
C ILE A 281 -4.59 1.98 5.12
N ASP A 282 -5.38 1.82 6.17
CA ASP A 282 -6.07 2.90 6.87
C ASP A 282 -5.25 3.29 8.10
N ILE A 283 -5.08 4.60 8.36
CA ILE A 283 -4.46 5.14 9.57
C ILE A 283 -5.44 6.11 10.20
N SER A 284 -5.98 5.78 11.37
CA SER A 284 -6.65 6.77 12.21
C SER A 284 -5.59 7.69 12.82
N LEU A 285 -5.82 9.00 12.71
CA LEU A 285 -4.99 10.05 13.27
C LEU A 285 -5.50 10.50 14.65
N ASP A 286 -6.38 9.73 15.26
CA ASP A 286 -6.82 9.97 16.63
C ASP A 286 -5.66 9.60 17.56
N ASN A 287 -4.87 10.60 17.95
CA ASN A 287 -3.69 10.43 18.78
C ASN A 287 -4.07 9.76 20.11
N ASN A 288 -3.40 8.65 20.40
CA ASN A 288 -3.44 8.02 21.72
C ASN A 288 -2.00 7.69 22.15
N GLU A 289 -1.78 7.50 23.45
CA GLU A 289 -0.44 7.25 24.00
C GLU A 289 0.27 6.05 23.36
N ALA A 290 -0.47 5.02 22.99
CA ALA A 290 0.10 3.83 22.34
C ALA A 290 0.59 4.13 20.91
N PHE A 291 -0.11 4.99 20.17
CA PHE A 291 0.30 5.44 18.84
C PHE A 291 1.58 6.28 18.93
N ASP A 292 1.64 7.19 19.89
CA ASP A 292 2.82 8.04 20.12
C ASP A 292 4.04 7.21 20.52
N ALA A 293 3.89 6.31 21.48
CA ALA A 293 4.95 5.39 21.91
C ALA A 293 5.43 4.48 20.77
N LEU A 294 4.53 4.05 19.87
CA LEU A 294 4.93 3.29 18.68
C LEU A 294 5.78 4.15 17.73
N LEU A 295 5.35 5.39 17.44
CA LEU A 295 6.10 6.25 16.54
C LEU A 295 7.49 6.58 17.10
N GLU A 296 7.61 6.80 18.41
CA GLU A 296 8.89 6.99 19.10
C GLU A 296 9.79 5.75 18.97
N MET A 297 9.25 4.54 19.24
CA MET A 297 10.00 3.29 19.09
C MET A 297 10.52 3.11 17.66
N ILE A 298 9.67 3.35 16.66
CA ILE A 298 10.03 3.25 15.26
C ILE A 298 11.12 4.29 14.92
N SER A 299 10.98 5.53 15.41
CA SER A 299 11.97 6.59 15.23
C SER A 299 13.35 6.20 15.76
N LEU A 300 13.41 5.61 16.97
CA LEU A 300 14.65 5.14 17.59
C LEU A 300 15.34 4.04 16.76
N VAL A 301 14.58 3.07 16.26
CA VAL A 301 15.12 2.01 15.39
C VAL A 301 15.74 2.61 14.12
N TYR A 302 15.07 3.59 13.51
CA TYR A 302 15.56 4.21 12.28
C TYR A 302 16.72 5.16 12.48
N ASP A 303 16.73 5.97 13.54
CA ASP A 303 17.86 6.84 13.83
C ASP A 303 19.13 6.03 14.09
N ASN A 304 19.01 4.86 14.72
CA ASN A 304 20.13 3.91 14.85
C ASN A 304 20.57 3.35 13.49
N ALA A 305 19.63 2.89 12.65
CA ALA A 305 19.93 2.38 11.31
C ALA A 305 20.65 3.43 10.43
N ILE A 306 20.20 4.69 10.46
CA ILE A 306 20.82 5.80 9.71
C ILE A 306 22.24 6.06 10.20
N ARG A 307 22.48 6.03 11.52
CA ARG A 307 23.81 6.20 12.10
C ARG A 307 24.77 5.09 11.68
N GLU A 308 24.30 3.85 11.65
CA GLU A 308 25.07 2.69 11.20
C GLU A 308 25.42 2.78 9.71
N ARG A 309 24.45 3.09 8.84
CA ARG A 309 24.69 3.32 7.40
C ARG A 309 25.72 4.42 7.14
N LYS A 310 25.64 5.53 7.87
CA LYS A 310 26.66 6.60 7.76
C LYS A 310 28.04 6.07 8.15
N ARG A 311 28.15 5.34 9.26
CA ARG A 311 29.43 4.77 9.72
C ARG A 311 30.01 3.76 8.72
N ALA A 312 29.18 2.92 8.11
CA ALA A 312 29.59 1.97 7.08
C ALA A 312 30.13 2.69 5.83
N LYS A 313 29.43 3.73 5.35
CA LYS A 313 29.86 4.56 4.20
C LYS A 313 31.18 5.30 4.43
N TYR A 314 31.51 5.65 5.69
CA TYR A 314 32.82 6.24 6.03
C TYR A 314 33.94 5.20 6.19
N ARG A 315 33.61 3.90 6.27
CA ARG A 315 34.57 2.79 6.35
C ARG A 315 34.89 2.15 5.00
N GLU A 316 34.15 2.48 3.94
CA GLU A 316 34.52 2.07 2.58
C GLU A 316 35.83 2.78 2.18
N PRO A 317 36.90 2.04 1.81
CA PRO A 317 38.11 2.65 1.31
C PRO A 317 37.79 3.40 0.01
N ARG A 318 38.02 4.71 0.01
CA ARG A 318 38.04 5.51 -1.22
C ARG A 318 39.27 5.07 -2.02
N PHE A 319 39.10 4.19 -2.97
CA PHE A 319 40.08 4.03 -4.03
C PHE A 319 40.03 5.31 -4.88
N ILE A 320 41.03 6.17 -4.68
CA ILE A 320 41.33 7.31 -5.56
C ILE A 320 42.04 6.77 -6.80
#